data_AF-A0A9X2A6X9-F1
#
_entry.id   AF-A0A9X2A6X9-F1
#
_cell.length_a   1.000
_cell.length_b   1.000
_cell.length_c   1.000
_cell.angle_alpha   90.00
_cell.angle_beta   90.00
_cell.angle_gamma   90.00
#
_symmetry.space_group_name_H-M   'P 1'
#
loop_
_entity.id
_entity.type
_entity.pdbx_description
1 polymer ?
#
loop_
_entity_poly.entity_id
_entity_poly.type
_entity_poly.pdbx_seq_one_letter_code
_entity_poly.pdbx_strand_id
1 'polypeptide(L)' 'MQSLKKERALAKVDKEILLDARNKAMKLQLDEEFITLLNQELYLREKKTTE' A
#
# COMPACT_ATOMS: atom_id res chain seq x y z
N MET A 1 -6.27 -10.18 -30.03
CA MET A 1 -6.23 -8.86 -29.36
C MET A 1 -6.84 -9.02 -27.98
N GLN A 2 -6.02 -9.13 -26.93
CA GLN A 2 -6.52 -9.25 -25.56
C GLN A 2 -6.74 -7.86 -24.97
N SER A 3 -7.95 -7.64 -24.46
CA SER A 3 -8.41 -6.41 -23.83
C SER A 3 -7.58 -6.08 -22.60
N LEU A 4 -6.71 -5.07 -22.68
CA LEU A 4 -6.06 -4.46 -21.54
C LEU A 4 -7.13 -3.78 -20.68
N LYS A 5 -7.68 -4.51 -19.71
CA LYS A 5 -8.44 -3.93 -18.60
C LYS A 5 -7.49 -2.98 -17.89
N LYS A 6 -7.59 -1.68 -18.23
CA LYS A 6 -7.05 -0.57 -17.44
C LYS A 6 -7.84 -0.51 -16.14
N GLU A 7 -7.63 -1.49 -15.27
CA GLU A 7 -7.94 -1.28 -13.86
C GLU A 7 -7.09 -0.08 -13.46
N ARG A 8 -7.76 1.01 -13.06
CA ARG A 8 -7.14 2.12 -12.33
C ARG A 8 -6.70 1.60 -10.96
N ALA A 9 -5.83 0.59 -10.94
CA ALA A 9 -5.07 0.26 -9.77
C ALA A 9 -4.10 1.42 -9.62
N LEU A 10 -4.13 2.09 -8.46
CA LEU A 10 -2.89 2.67 -7.92
C LEU A 10 -1.79 1.66 -8.26
N ALA A 11 -0.76 2.09 -9.02
CA ALA A 11 0.32 1.20 -9.41
C ALA A 11 0.67 0.37 -8.18
N LYS A 12 0.53 -0.96 -8.26
CA LYS A 12 0.65 -1.83 -7.07
C LYS A 12 2.06 -1.63 -6.52
N VAL A 13 2.20 -0.70 -5.59
CA VAL A 13 3.47 -0.38 -4.94
C VAL A 13 3.89 -1.65 -4.22
N ASP A 14 5.11 -2.13 -4.40
CA ASP A 14 5.54 -3.37 -3.75
C ASP A 14 5.39 -3.30 -2.23
N LYS A 15 5.11 -4.44 -1.59
CA LYS A 15 4.89 -4.50 -0.12
C LYS A 15 6.08 -3.90 0.64
N GLU A 16 7.30 -4.16 0.17
CA GLU A 16 8.51 -3.63 0.78
C GLU A 16 8.57 -2.10 0.72
N ILE A 17 8.16 -1.51 -0.40
CA ILE A 17 8.11 -0.05 -0.57
C ILE A 17 7.06 0.55 0.37
N LEU A 18 5.91 -0.10 0.56
CA LEU A 18 4.89 0.35 1.52
C LEU A 18 5.38 0.29 2.97
N LEU A 19 6.14 -0.75 3.34
CA LEU A 19 6.74 -0.87 4.67
C LEU A 19 7.78 0.23 4.92
N ASP A 20 8.65 0.48 3.94
CA ASP A 20 9.64 1.54 4.02
C ASP A 20 8.98 2.93 4.08
N ALA A 21 7.95 3.17 3.26
CA ALA A 21 7.17 4.40 3.29
C ALA A 21 6.52 4.64 4.66
N ARG A 22 5.93 3.60 5.27
CA ARG A 22 5.34 3.68 6.62
C ARG A 22 6.39 4.03 7.67
N ASN A 23 7.54 3.35 7.64
CA ASN A 23 8.63 3.59 8.58
C ASN A 23 9.18 5.01 8.48
N LYS A 24 9.34 5.51 7.24
CA LYS A 24 9.75 6.90 6.98
C LYS A 24 8.70 7.90 7.43
N ALA A 25 7.42 7.63 7.15
CA ALA A 25 6.31 8.47 7.56
C ALA A 25 6.25 8.62 9.09
N MET A 26 6.39 7.52 9.83
CA MET A 26 6.47 7.55 11.30
C MET A 26 7.71 8.31 11.79
N LYS A 27 8.89 8.07 11.19
CA LYS A 27 10.14 8.74 11.59
C LYS A 27 10.09 10.25 11.37
N LEU A 28 9.45 10.68 10.28
CA LEU A 28 9.28 12.09 9.93
C LEU A 28 8.08 12.73 10.62
N GLN A 29 7.32 11.99 11.43
CA GLN A 29 6.08 12.45 12.08
C GLN A 29 5.14 13.08 11.06
N LEU A 30 4.97 12.43 9.91
CA LEU A 30 3.99 12.83 8.92
C LEU A 30 2.58 12.66 9.47
N ASP A 31 1.63 13.23 8.74
CA ASP A 31 0.22 13.19 9.06
C ASP A 31 -0.29 11.78 9.43
N GLU A 32 -1.08 11.71 10.50
CA GLU A 32 -1.58 10.45 11.06
C GLU A 32 -2.54 9.73 10.11
N GLU A 33 -3.32 10.47 9.32
CA GLU A 33 -4.21 9.91 8.31
C GLU A 33 -3.39 9.19 7.23
N PHE A 34 -2.29 9.81 6.78
CA PHE A 34 -1.38 9.19 5.82
C PHE A 34 -0.78 7.87 6.35
N ILE A 35 -0.30 7.85 7.60
CA ILE A 35 0.23 6.64 8.23
C ILE A 35 -0.86 5.56 8.35
N THR A 36 -2.09 5.97 8.67
CA THR A 36 -3.24 5.07 8.79
C THR A 36 -3.56 4.41 7.45
N LEU A 37 -3.55 5.16 6.35
CA LEU A 37 -3.76 4.62 5.01
C LEU A 37 -2.70 3.56 4.63
N LEU A 38 -1.43 3.79 4.98
CA LEU A 38 -0.36 2.82 4.75
C LEU A 38 -0.58 1.52 5.55
N ASN A 39 -1.03 1.64 6.81
CA ASN A 39 -1.34 0.48 7.64
C ASN A 39 -2.52 -0.34 7.09
N GLN A 40 -3.57 0.34 6.63
CA GLN A 40 -4.74 -0.31 6.05
C GLN A 40 -4.37 -1.09 4.78
N GLU A 41 -3.59 -0.50 3.88
CA GLU A 41 -3.14 -1.18 2.65
C GLU A 41 -2.25 -2.40 2.96
N LEU A 42 -1.34 -2.29 3.93
CA LEU A 42 -0.51 -3.42 4.37
C LEU A 42 -1.37 -4.56 4.93
N TYR A 43 -2.35 -4.24 5.78
CA TYR A 43 -3.28 -5.22 6.34
C TYR A 43 -4.11 -5.95 5.27
N LEU A 44 -4.65 -5.20 4.31
CA LEU A 44 -5.42 -5.78 3.20
C LEU A 44 -4.59 -6.76 2.36
N ARG A 45 -3.30 -6.49 2.19
CA ARG A 45 -2.38 -7.39 1.45
C ARG A 45 -2.04 -8.66 2.22
N GLU A 46 -1.91 -8.56 3.54
CA GLU A 46 -1.67 -9.73 4.39
C GLU A 46 -2.89 -10.66 4.40
N LYS A 47 -4.10 -10.10 4.50
CA LYS A 47 -5.34 -10.88 4.37
C LYS A 47 -5.45 -11.57 3.02
N LYS A 48 -5.20 -10.87 1.91
CA LYS A 48 -5.25 -11.46 0.55
C LYS A 48 -4.22 -12.56 0.30
N THR A 49 -3.17 -12.67 1.10
CA THR A 49 -2.17 -13.74 0.98
C THR A 49 -2.56 -14.98 1.79
N THR A 50 -3.47 -14.84 2.74
CA THR A 50 -3.87 -15.89 3.68
C THR A 50 -5.12 -16.66 3.24
N GLU A 51 -5.83 -16.16 2.22
CA GLU A 51 -6.98 -16.82 1.55
C GLU A 51 -6.55 -17.40 0.20
#